data_AF-A0A831KAT9-F1
#
_entry.id   AF-A0A831KAT9-F1
#
_cell.length_a   1.000
_cell.length_b   1.000
_cell.length_c   1.000
_cell.angle_alpha   90.00
_cell.angle_beta   90.00
_cell.angle_gamma   90.00
#
_symmetry.space_group_name_H-M   'P 1'
#
loop_
_entity.id
_entity.type
_entity.pdbx_description
1 polymer ?
#
loop_
_entity_poly.entity_id
_entity_poly.type
_entity_poly.pdbx_seq_one_letter_code
_entity_poly.pdbx_strand_id
1 'polypeptide(L)' 'MDKNIALKMIVNGEERDVTYEELALSNNLAQEALVRVLIEKKLLEPKDLIDMMETVKKERYRKPE' A
#
# COMPACT_ATOMS: atom_id res chain seq x y z
N MET A 1 15.57 22.07 2.21
CA MET A 1 15.07 20.84 1.57
C MET A 1 13.58 21.00 1.44
N ASP A 2 13.08 21.14 0.22
CA ASP A 2 11.64 21.12 -0.02
C ASP A 2 11.10 19.78 0.48
N LYS A 3 10.07 19.83 1.33
CA LYS A 3 9.32 18.62 1.66
C LYS A 3 8.71 18.16 0.33
N ASN A 4 9.10 16.97 -0.15
CA ASN A 4 8.46 16.38 -1.32
C ASN A 4 7.04 15.97 -0.91
N ILE A 5 6.12 16.93 -0.97
CA ILE A 5 4.70 16.75 -0.66
C ILE A 5 4.10 15.91 -1.80
N ALA A 6 3.52 14.78 -1.44
CA ALA A 6 2.82 13.90 -2.37
C ALA A 6 1.36 14.31 -2.53
N LEU A 7 0.71 14.72 -1.44
CA LEU A 7 -0.70 15.08 -1.40
C LEU A 7 -1.04 15.96 -0.21
N LYS A 8 -2.13 16.74 -0.33
CA LYS A 8 -2.75 17.48 0.78
C LYS A 8 -4.04 16.77 1.17
N MET A 9 -4.26 16.58 2.47
CA MET A 9 -5.49 15.98 3.01
C MET A 9 -6.14 16.90 4.00
N ILE A 10 -7.48 16.84 4.10
CA ILE A 10 -8.20 17.43 5.22
C ILE A 10 -8.49 16.32 6.22
N VAL A 11 -7.91 16.42 7.40
CA VAL A 11 -8.13 15.47 8.51
C VAL A 11 -8.68 16.25 9.69
N ASN A 12 -9.87 15.88 10.18
CA ASN A 12 -10.56 16.58 11.27
C ASN A 12 -10.77 18.09 11.02
N GLY A 13 -10.92 18.49 9.76
CA GLY A 13 -11.09 19.89 9.37
C GLY A 13 -9.79 20.67 9.20
N GLU A 14 -8.62 20.06 9.45
CA GLU A 14 -7.31 20.69 9.25
C GLU A 14 -6.65 20.19 7.96
N GLU A 15 -6.10 21.12 7.17
CA GLU A 15 -5.25 20.78 6.03
C GLU A 15 -3.89 20.28 6.50
N ARG A 16 -3.49 19.11 6.00
CA ARG A 16 -2.21 18.49 6.28
C ARG A 16 -1.52 18.12 4.98
N ASP A 17 -0.29 18.60 4.85
CA ASP A 17 0.62 18.17 3.80
C ASP A 17 1.21 16.80 4.17
N VAL A 18 1.09 15.84 3.27
CA VAL A 18 1.62 14.48 3.42
C VAL A 18 2.76 14.31 2.43
N THR A 19 3.93 13.96 2.95
CA THR A 19 5.12 13.68 2.14
C THR A 19 5.04 12.31 1.47
N TYR A 20 5.85 12.09 0.42
CA TYR A 20 5.96 10.76 -0.19
C TYR A 20 6.40 9.68 0.81
N GLU A 21 7.28 10.03 1.76
CA GLU A 21 7.77 9.13 2.80
C GLU A 21 6.65 8.74 3.77
N GLU A 22 5.89 9.72 4.26
CA GLU A 22 4.72 9.46 5.12
C GLU A 22 3.66 8.63 4.38
N LEU A 23 3.43 8.91 3.09
CA LEU A 23 2.49 8.15 2.28
C LEU A 23 2.94 6.69 2.09
N ALA A 24 4.21 6.48 1.75
CA ALA A 24 4.77 5.13 1.58
C ALA A 24 4.72 4.34 2.89
N LEU A 25 5.08 4.97 4.01
CA LEU A 25 5.00 4.36 5.34
C LEU A 25 3.55 3.98 5.69
N SER A 26 2.61 4.91 5.51
CA SER A 26 1.20 4.67 5.78
C SER A 26 0.63 3.52 4.95
N ASN A 27 0.96 3.47 3.66
CA ASN A 27 0.50 2.40 2.77
C ASN A 27 1.07 1.04 3.18
N ASN A 28 2.35 0.97 3.53
CA ASN A 28 2.97 -0.28 3.97
C ASN A 28 2.33 -0.79 5.28
N LEU A 29 2.11 0.09 6.25
CA LEU A 29 1.47 -0.26 7.52
C LEU A 29 0.02 -0.73 7.33
N ALA A 30 -0.76 -0.03 6.51
CA ALA A 30 -2.14 -0.40 6.22
C ALA A 30 -2.23 -1.76 5.51
N GLN A 31 -1.34 -2.01 4.54
CA GLN A 31 -1.29 -3.27 3.81
C GLN A 31 -0.87 -4.43 4.74
N GLU A 32 0.15 -4.23 5.58
CA GLU A 32 0.58 -5.24 6.54
C GLU A 32 -0.54 -5.59 7.53
N ALA A 33 -1.19 -4.57 8.10
CA ALA A 33 -2.30 -4.76 9.03
C ALA A 33 -3.46 -5.53 8.39
N LEU A 34 -3.83 -5.17 7.16
CA LEU A 34 -4.88 -5.86 6.41
C LEU A 34 -4.54 -7.34 6.21
N VAL A 35 -3.34 -7.65 5.73
CA VAL A 35 -2.90 -9.04 5.50
C VAL A 35 -2.93 -9.84 6.80
N ARG A 36 -2.41 -9.28 7.91
CA ARG A 36 -2.44 -9.93 9.22
C ARG A 36 -3.87 -10.24 9.67
N VAL A 37 -4.80 -9.29 9.56
CA VAL A 37 -6.21 -9.50 9.91
C VAL A 37 -6.84 -10.62 9.08
N LEU A 38 -6.54 -10.68 7.77
CA LEU A 38 -7.08 -11.72 6.89
C LEU A 38 -6.54 -13.12 7.24
N ILE A 39 -5.25 -13.22 7.57
CA ILE A 39 -4.63 -14.48 8.03
C ILE A 39 -5.20 -14.91 9.39
N GLU A 40 -5.30 -13.99 10.35
CA GLU A 40 -5.87 -14.30 11.68
C GLU A 40 -7.32 -14.76 11.61
N LYS A 41 -8.10 -14.19 10.68
CA LYS A 41 -9.47 -14.61 10.38
C LYS A 41 -9.55 -15.88 9.51
N LYS A 42 -8.41 -16.46 9.12
CA LYS A 42 -8.30 -17.64 8.25
C LYS A 42 -9.01 -17.46 6.90
N LEU A 43 -8.97 -16.24 6.36
CA LEU A 43 -9.59 -15.89 5.08
C LEU A 43 -8.62 -16.06 3.90
N LEU A 44 -7.32 -16.06 4.15
CA LEU A 44 -6.28 -16.38 3.19
C LEU A 44 -5.07 -17.00 3.89
N GLU A 45 -4.28 -17.78 3.14
CA GLU A 45 -2.99 -18.29 3.55
C GLU A 45 -1.85 -17.33 3.09
N PRO A 46 -0.71 -17.27 3.80
CA PRO A 46 0.43 -16.44 3.38
C PRO A 46 0.88 -16.68 1.93
N LYS A 47 0.75 -17.92 1.45
CA LYS A 47 1.10 -18.29 0.08
C LYS A 47 0.20 -17.62 -0.96
N ASP A 48 -1.09 -17.45 -0.67
CA ASP A 48 -2.05 -16.84 -1.60
C ASP A 48 -1.63 -15.41 -1.95
N LEU A 49 -1.09 -14.67 -0.95
CA LEU A 49 -0.56 -13.33 -1.16
C LEU A 49 0.67 -13.35 -2.10
N ILE A 50 1.61 -14.27 -1.87
CA ILE A 50 2.82 -14.39 -2.70
C ILE A 50 2.45 -14.72 -4.16
N ASP A 51 1.56 -15.69 -4.36
CA ASP A 51 1.13 -16.13 -5.69
C ASP A 51 0.38 -15.00 -6.42
N MET A 52 -0.45 -14.23 -5.71
CA MET A 52 -1.12 -13.06 -6.26
C MET A 52 -0.14 -11.93 -6.60
N MET A 53 0.87 -11.67 -5.76
CA MET A 53 1.90 -10.67 -6.05
C MET A 53 2.65 -11.01 -7.34
N GLU A 54 3.00 -12.27 -7.57
CA GLU A 54 3.64 -12.71 -8.82
C GLU A 54 2.70 -12.56 -10.03
N THR A 55 1.41 -12.83 -9.84
CA THR A 55 0.39 -12.62 -10.89
C THR A 55 0.30 -11.14 -11.27
N VAL A 56 0.13 -10.25 -10.30
CA VAL A 56 0.03 -8.79 -10.52
C VAL A 56 1.31 -8.24 -11.16
N LYS A 57 2.50 -8.73 -10.75
CA LYS A 57 3.76 -8.36 -11.41
C LYS A 57 3.72 -8.73 -12.90
N LYS A 58 3.35 -9.96 -13.23
CA LYS A 58 3.27 -10.42 -14.63
C LYS A 58 2.29 -9.59 -15.44
N GLU A 59 1.14 -9.21 -14.87
CA GLU A 59 0.12 -8.40 -15.54
C GLU A 59 0.59 -6.96 -15.79
N ARG A 60 1.23 -6.32 -14.79
CA ARG A 60 1.63 -4.91 -14.88
C ARG A 60 2.95 -4.68 -15.61
N TYR A 61 3.86 -5.66 -15.57
CA TYR A 61 5.19 -5.56 -16.20
C TYR A 61 5.29 -6.32 -17.53
N ARG A 62 4.18 -6.88 -18.04
CA ARG A 62 4.08 -7.25 -19.45
C ARG A 62 4.23 -6.00 -20.30
N LYS A 63 5.45 -5.76 -20.79
CA LYS A 63 5.68 -4.78 -21.86
C LYS A 63 4.92 -5.27 -23.10
N PRO A 64 4.18 -4.41 -23.82
CA PRO A 64 3.74 -4.76 -25.17
C PRO A 64 5.01 -4.96 -26.02
N GLU A 65 5.04 -6.07 -26.78
CA GLU A 65 6.06 -6.32 -27.80
C GLU A 65 6.03 -5.23 -28.89
#